data_AF-A0A6J4KEV6-F1
#
_entry.id   AF-A0A6J4KEV6-F1
#
_cell.length_a   1.000
_cell.length_b   1.000
_cell.length_c   1.000
_cell.angle_alpha   90.00
_cell.angle_beta   90.00
_cell.angle_gamma   90.00
#
_symmetry.space_group_name_H-M   'P 1'
#
loop_
_entity.id
_entity.type
_entity.pdbx_description
1 polymer ?
#
loop_
_entity_poly.entity_id
_entity_poly.type
_entity_poly.pdbx_seq_one_letter_code
_entity_poly.pdbx_strand_id
1 'polypeptide(L)'
;MPDPHAALRAFVAGLATEPLDWRQKGFGMLDGRLAPRDLVGAGVRLSDLGTPLLTIDGAAVRHNVAAMAAWCTERGVGLAPHGKTTMAPLLWL
;
A
#
# COMPACT_ATOMS: atom_id res chain seq x y z
N MET A 1 9.76 15.45 19.68
CA MET A 1 9.77 13.99 19.97
C MET A 1 10.21 13.29 18.70
N PRO A 2 11.14 12.33 18.74
CA PRO A 2 11.49 11.54 17.55
C PRO A 2 10.27 10.74 17.06
N ASP A 3 10.17 10.51 15.75
CA ASP A 3 9.10 9.70 15.16
C ASP A 3 9.25 8.23 15.63
N PRO A 4 8.28 7.69 16.39
CA PRO A 4 8.35 6.30 16.89
C PRO A 4 8.30 5.26 15.75
N HIS A 5 7.90 5.65 14.54
CA HIS A 5 7.78 4.77 13.39
C HIS A 5 8.88 4.96 12.34
N ALA A 6 9.93 5.74 12.62
CA ALA A 6 10.96 6.07 11.63
C ALA A 6 11.56 4.85 10.91
N ALA A 7 11.92 3.80 11.65
CA ALA A 7 12.46 2.56 11.07
C ALA A 7 11.44 1.83 10.18
N LEU A 8 10.16 1.80 10.61
CA LEU A 8 9.09 1.16 9.85
C LEU A 8 8.76 1.95 8.58
N ARG A 9 8.75 3.29 8.64
CA ARG A 9 8.60 4.15 7.46
C ARG A 9 9.73 3.92 6.46
N ALA A 10 10.97 3.83 6.92
CA ALA A 10 12.12 3.53 6.07
C ALA A 10 12.00 2.15 5.41
N PHE A 11 11.59 1.13 6.16
CA PHE A 11 11.33 -0.21 5.63
C PHE A 11 10.25 -0.18 4.53
N VAL A 12 9.09 0.43 4.80
CA VAL A 12 7.99 0.54 3.82
C VAL A 12 8.42 1.31 2.57
N ALA A 13 9.18 2.40 2.72
CA ALA A 13 9.71 3.15 1.58
C ALA A 13 10.66 2.31 0.72
N GLY A 14 11.44 1.42 1.34
CA GLY A 14 12.32 0.46 0.67
C GLY A 14 11.58 -0.56 -0.20
N LEU A 15 10.38 -0.98 0.21
CA LEU A 15 9.55 -1.92 -0.57
C LEU A 15 9.24 -1.39 -1.97
N ALA A 16 9.14 -0.06 -2.15
CA ALA A 16 8.87 0.54 -3.45
C ALA A 16 10.00 0.30 -4.47
N THR A 17 11.20 -0.08 -4.05
CA THR A 17 12.32 -0.49 -4.93
C THR A 17 12.54 -2.00 -4.99
N GLU A 18 11.86 -2.78 -4.15
CA GLU A 18 12.09 -4.23 -4.09
C GLU A 18 11.53 -4.90 -5.37
N PRO A 19 12.36 -5.60 -6.17
CA PRO A 19 11.89 -6.14 -7.44
C PRO A 19 10.79 -7.18 -7.26
N LEU A 20 9.70 -6.99 -7.99
CA LEU A 20 8.63 -7.97 -8.17
C LEU A 20 9.04 -8.93 -9.30
N ASP A 21 8.95 -10.23 -9.04
CA ASP A 21 9.19 -11.29 -10.01
C ASP A 21 8.29 -12.50 -9.73
N TRP A 22 8.64 -13.66 -10.31
CA TRP A 22 7.92 -14.93 -10.11
C TRP A 22 7.79 -15.40 -8.65
N ARG A 23 8.60 -14.87 -7.72
CA ARG A 23 8.54 -15.18 -6.29
C ARG A 23 7.34 -14.54 -5.61
N GLN A 24 6.82 -13.44 -6.16
CA GLN A 24 5.62 -12.78 -5.68
C GLN A 24 4.41 -13.23 -6.48
N LYS A 25 3.41 -13.76 -5.77
CA LYS A 25 2.15 -14.21 -6.37
C LYS A 25 1.53 -13.09 -7.21
N GLY A 26 1.13 -13.44 -8.43
CA GLY A 26 0.49 -12.52 -9.37
C GLY A 26 1.44 -11.74 -10.28
N PHE A 27 2.75 -11.74 -10.02
CA PHE A 27 3.73 -10.99 -10.81
C PHE A 27 4.58 -11.87 -11.75
N GLY A 28 4.44 -13.20 -11.67
CA GLY A 28 5.22 -14.13 -12.51
C GLY A 28 4.94 -14.09 -14.01
N MET A 29 3.91 -13.35 -14.46
CA MET A 29 3.59 -13.14 -15.87
C MET A 29 4.28 -11.90 -16.46
N LEU A 30 4.94 -11.09 -15.63
CA LEU A 30 5.68 -9.92 -16.10
C LEU A 30 6.97 -10.34 -16.78
N ASP A 31 7.32 -9.64 -17.86
CA ASP A 31 8.59 -9.80 -18.55
C ASP A 31 9.73 -9.19 -17.73
N GLY A 32 10.26 -9.97 -16.80
CA GLY A 32 11.44 -9.62 -15.99
C GLY A 32 11.12 -9.07 -14.60
N ARG A 33 12.09 -8.33 -14.05
CA ARG A 33 12.05 -7.75 -12.70
C ARG A 33 11.65 -6.29 -12.78
N LEU A 34 10.54 -5.90 -12.15
CA LEU A 34 10.11 -4.51 -12.06
C LEU A 34 9.92 -4.11 -10.59
N ALA A 35 10.41 -2.93 -10.22
CA ALA A 35 10.09 -2.39 -8.90
C ALA A 35 8.65 -1.86 -8.86
N PRO A 36 7.94 -1.93 -7.71
CA PRO A 36 6.57 -1.46 -7.59
C PRO A 36 6.37 -0.02 -8.07
N ARG A 37 7.35 0.86 -7.82
CA ARG A 37 7.30 2.26 -8.23
C ARG A 37 7.29 2.46 -9.75
N ASP A 38 7.78 1.49 -10.52
CA ASP A 38 7.97 1.60 -11.97
C ASP A 38 6.80 0.99 -12.76
N LEU A 39 5.93 0.20 -12.12
CA LEU A 39 4.83 -0.52 -12.78
C LEU A 39 3.93 0.40 -13.63
N VAL A 40 3.60 1.58 -13.11
CA VAL A 40 2.76 2.57 -13.81
C VAL A 40 3.48 3.13 -15.03
N GLY A 41 4.77 3.47 -14.89
CA GLY A 41 5.59 4.00 -15.98
C GLY A 41 5.84 2.97 -17.08
N ALA A 42 5.92 1.69 -16.71
CA ALA A 42 6.03 0.56 -17.63
C ALA A 42 4.70 0.19 -18.30
N GLY A 43 3.58 0.84 -17.95
CA GLY A 43 2.27 0.61 -18.55
C GLY A 43 1.62 -0.72 -18.15
N VAL A 44 2.06 -1.34 -17.05
CA VAL A 44 1.52 -2.62 -16.57
C VAL A 44 0.03 -2.46 -16.22
N ARG A 45 -0.81 -3.32 -16.78
CA ARG A 45 -2.25 -3.39 -16.53
C ARG A 45 -2.58 -4.58 -15.64
N LEU A 46 -3.75 -4.55 -15.00
CA LEU A 46 -4.23 -5.69 -14.21
C LEU A 46 -4.38 -6.98 -15.03
N SER A 47 -4.66 -6.87 -16.33
CA SER A 47 -4.72 -8.00 -17.27
C SER A 47 -3.38 -8.70 -17.47
N ASP A 48 -2.28 -8.03 -17.14
CA ASP A 48 -0.92 -8.53 -17.32
C ASP A 48 -0.44 -9.28 -16.07
N LEU A 49 -1.26 -9.31 -15.01
CA LEU A 49 -0.98 -9.93 -13.72
C LEU A 49 -1.74 -11.26 -13.58
N GLY A 50 -1.11 -12.21 -12.90
CA GLY A 50 -1.68 -13.54 -12.67
C GLY A 50 -2.75 -13.54 -11.57
N THR A 51 -3.84 -14.27 -11.77
CA THR A 51 -4.88 -14.47 -10.75
C THR A 51 -4.57 -15.65 -9.81
N PRO A 52 -5.02 -15.63 -8.55
CA PRO A 52 -5.85 -14.60 -7.92
C PRO A 52 -5.01 -13.44 -7.41
N LEU A 53 -5.60 -12.23 -7.49
CA LEU A 53 -4.98 -10.96 -7.13
C LEU A 53 -5.86 -10.24 -6.10
N LEU A 54 -5.24 -9.67 -5.07
CA LEU A 54 -5.90 -8.69 -4.19
C LEU A 54 -5.64 -7.30 -4.77
N THR A 55 -6.70 -6.59 -5.10
CA THR A 55 -6.61 -5.19 -5.56
C THR A 55 -7.22 -4.27 -4.51
N ILE A 56 -6.64 -3.07 -4.41
CA ILE A 56 -7.12 -2.00 -3.55
C ILE A 56 -7.26 -0.75 -4.43
N ASP A 57 -8.43 -0.12 -4.39
CA ASP A 57 -8.66 1.14 -5.07
C ASP A 57 -8.08 2.30 -4.24
N GLY A 58 -7.08 2.99 -4.80
CA GLY A 58 -6.40 4.09 -4.12
C GLY A 58 -7.30 5.32 -3.89
N ALA A 59 -8.26 5.60 -4.76
CA ALA A 59 -9.21 6.69 -4.56
C ALA A 59 -10.20 6.35 -3.43
N ALA A 60 -10.69 5.12 -3.38
CA ALA A 60 -11.56 4.64 -2.30
C ALA A 60 -10.83 4.68 -0.95
N VAL A 61 -9.57 4.26 -0.88
CA VAL A 61 -8.76 4.36 0.35
C VAL A 61 -8.65 5.80 0.83
N ARG A 62 -8.27 6.74 -0.05
CA ARG A 62 -8.16 8.16 0.30
C ARG A 62 -9.48 8.74 0.78
N HIS A 63 -10.58 8.41 0.10
CA HIS A 63 -11.92 8.83 0.49
C HIS A 63 -12.29 8.31 1.89
N ASN A 64 -12.11 7.01 2.14
CA ASN A 64 -12.48 6.39 3.43
C ASN A 64 -11.66 6.94 4.60
N VAL A 65 -10.35 7.16 4.40
CA VAL A 65 -9.48 7.75 5.41
C VAL A 65 -9.92 9.18 5.74
N ALA A 66 -10.21 9.99 4.70
CA ALA A 66 -10.69 11.35 4.89
C ALA A 66 -12.04 11.40 5.63
N ALA A 67 -12.97 10.49 5.30
CA ALA A 67 -14.27 10.39 5.95
C ALA A 67 -14.14 10.07 7.45
N MET A 68 -13.31 9.08 7.82
CA MET A 68 -13.08 8.73 9.22
C MET A 68 -12.37 9.84 9.99
N ALA A 69 -11.38 10.50 9.36
CA ALA A 69 -10.70 11.64 9.96
C ALA A 69 -11.67 12.78 10.27
N ALA A 70 -12.52 13.17 9.31
CA ALA A 70 -13.54 14.20 9.48
C ALA A 70 -14.51 13.85 10.61
N TRP A 71 -15.03 12.62 10.61
CA TRP A 71 -15.96 12.13 11.64
C TRP A 71 -15.36 12.20 13.06
N CYS A 72 -14.08 11.83 13.20
CA CYS A 72 -13.36 11.91 14.48
C CYS A 72 -13.15 13.36 14.93
N THR A 73 -12.75 14.24 14.01
CA THR A 73 -12.55 15.67 14.28
C THR A 73 -13.85 16.35 14.74
N GLU A 74 -14.97 16.11 14.05
CA GLU A 74 -16.29 16.65 14.42
C GLU A 74 -16.72 16.29 15.84
N ARG A 75 -16.27 15.14 16.35
CA ARG A 75 -16.66 14.60 17.66
C ARG A 75 -15.61 14.79 18.75
N GLY A 76 -14.47 15.41 18.42
CA GLY A 76 -13.38 15.61 19.37
C GLY A 76 -12.76 14.31 19.89
N VAL A 77 -12.76 13.24 19.08
CA VAL A 77 -12.18 11.94 19.44
C VAL A 77 -10.92 11.64 18.63
N GLY A 78 -10.00 10.89 19.22
CA GLY A 78 -8.81 10.39 18.51
C GLY A 78 -9.12 9.21 17.60
N LEU A 79 -8.27 9.00 16.60
CA LEU A 79 -8.33 7.85 15.69
C LEU A 79 -7.12 6.94 15.92
N ALA A 80 -7.37 5.69 16.30
CA ALA A 80 -6.35 4.66 16.49
C ALA A 80 -6.73 3.40 15.67
N PRO A 81 -6.41 3.37 14.36
CA PRO A 81 -6.83 2.29 13.48
C PRO A 81 -6.19 0.95 13.87
N HIS A 82 -6.97 -0.12 13.86
CA HIS A 82 -6.47 -1.43 14.26
C HIS A 82 -5.66 -2.08 13.12
N GLY A 83 -4.34 -1.92 13.15
CA GLY A 83 -3.45 -2.38 12.08
C GLY A 83 -3.34 -3.91 11.89
N LYS A 84 -3.88 -4.74 12.80
CA LYS A 84 -3.71 -6.20 12.77
C LYS A 84 -4.37 -6.89 11.59
N THR A 85 -5.41 -6.28 11.04
CA THR A 85 -6.25 -6.90 10.01
C THR A 85 -5.65 -6.72 8.63
N THR A 86 -5.04 -5.57 8.37
CA THR A 86 -4.37 -5.29 7.10
C THR A 86 -2.92 -5.75 7.12
N MET A 87 -2.26 -5.67 8.28
CA MET A 87 -0.81 -5.90 8.42
C MET A 87 0.02 -5.12 7.38
N ALA A 88 -0.51 -3.99 6.90
CA ALA A 88 0.06 -3.18 5.82
C ALA A 88 0.33 -1.76 6.34
N PRO A 89 1.52 -1.49 6.89
CA PRO A 89 1.85 -0.20 7.48
C PRO A 89 1.70 0.99 6.53
N LEU A 90 1.82 0.77 5.22
CA LEU A 90 1.56 1.77 4.20
C LEU A 90 0.15 2.40 4.28
N LEU A 91 -0.83 1.71 4.86
CA LEU A 91 -2.21 2.21 4.97
C LEU A 91 -2.47 3.10 6.20
N TRP A 92 -1.58 3.10 7.20
CA TRP A 92 -1.83 3.76 8.49
C TRP A 92 -0.63 4.52 9.06
N LEU A 93 0.53 4.49 8.40
CA LEU A 93 1.68 5.36 8.68
C LEU A 93 1.59 6.64 7.86
#